data_AF-A0A534BCH9-F1
#
_entry.id   AF-A0A534BCH9-F1
#
_cell.length_a   1.000
_cell.length_b   1.000
_cell.length_c   1.000
_cell.angle_alpha   90.00
_cell.angle_beta   90.00
_cell.angle_gamma   90.00
#
_symmetry.space_group_name_H-M   'P 1'
#
loop_
_entity.id
_entity.type
_entity.pdbx_description
1 polymer ?
#
loop_
_entity_poly.entity_id
_entity_poly.type
_entity_poly.pdbx_seq_one_letter_code
_entity_poly.pdbx_strand_id
1 'polypeptide(L)'
;MRTPGTAPLALLAAAALAAGATPATRAAPRPLWELGLGGGALIFHDYRGADTIHFYPVPVPYLVYRGKFLRSDHNGLRGRLFDAERIQLNLSVNGTTPVRNDSSRHGMPDLRSTVEVGPALDVHLWKSDDRL
;
A
#
# COMPACT_ATOMS: atom_id res chain seq x y z
N MET A 1 10.80 25.99 56.58
CA MET A 1 11.44 25.36 55.40
C MET A 1 10.61 24.12 55.06
N ARG A 2 9.85 24.16 53.95
CA ARG A 2 8.93 23.08 53.52
C ARG A 2 9.55 22.36 52.31
N THR A 3 9.60 21.04 52.37
CA THR A 3 10.12 20.13 51.34
C THR A 3 9.22 20.12 50.08
N PRO A 4 9.78 20.00 48.86
CA PRO A 4 8.97 19.90 47.65
C PRO A 4 8.57 18.44 47.36
N GLY A 5 7.29 18.25 47.04
CA GLY A 5 6.70 16.95 46.72
C GLY A 5 7.07 16.44 45.33
N THR A 6 7.71 15.28 45.27
CA THR A 6 8.09 14.53 44.06
C THR A 6 7.03 13.54 43.57
N ALA A 7 5.80 13.62 44.10
CA ALA A 7 4.75 12.64 43.87
C ALA A 7 4.13 12.55 42.45
N PRO A 8 3.99 13.63 41.64
CA PRO A 8 3.21 13.52 40.41
C PRO A 8 3.97 12.83 39.26
N LEU A 9 5.31 12.90 39.26
CA LEU A 9 6.13 12.30 38.22
C LEU A 9 6.29 10.78 38.40
N ALA A 10 6.33 10.31 39.65
CA ALA A 10 6.41 8.89 39.95
C ALA A 10 5.13 8.13 39.54
N LEU A 11 3.96 8.77 39.64
CA LEU A 11 2.68 8.18 39.23
C LEU A 11 2.55 8.02 37.71
N LEU A 12 3.06 8.98 36.93
CA LEU A 12 3.04 8.92 35.45
C LEU A 12 3.98 7.84 34.91
N ALA A 13 5.14 7.64 35.54
CA ALA A 13 6.06 6.57 35.17
C ALA A 13 5.47 5.18 35.45
N ALA A 14 4.73 5.01 36.55
CA ALA A 14 4.07 3.75 36.89
C ALA A 14 2.93 3.40 35.91
N ALA A 15 2.20 4.40 35.41
CA ALA A 15 1.15 4.21 34.41
C ALA A 15 1.70 3.76 33.04
N ALA A 16 2.87 4.29 32.65
CA ALA A 16 3.54 3.88 31.41
C ALA A 16 4.08 2.44 31.46
N LEU A 17 4.52 1.98 32.64
CA LEU A 17 5.00 0.60 32.86
C LEU A 17 3.85 -0.43 32.90
N ALA A 18 2.66 -0.05 33.37
CA ALA A 18 1.50 -0.92 33.39
C ALA A 18 0.88 -1.16 32.00
N ALA A 19 1.11 -0.25 31.04
CA ALA A 19 0.62 -0.40 29.65
C ALA A 19 1.39 -1.42 28.80
N GLY A 20 2.56 -1.91 29.27
CA GLY A 20 3.39 -2.87 28.55
C GLY A 20 3.05 -4.34 28.79
N ALA A 21 2.19 -4.65 29.78
CA ALA A 21 1.81 -6.02 30.12
C ALA A 21 0.57 -6.48 29.33
N THR A 22 0.64 -6.46 27.99
CA THR A 22 -0.33 -7.18 27.17
C THR A 22 -0.08 -8.69 27.34
N PRO A 23 -1.07 -9.50 27.73
CA PRO A 23 -0.91 -10.95 27.71
C PRO A 23 -0.53 -11.38 26.30
N ALA A 24 0.43 -12.30 26.19
CA ALA A 24 0.80 -12.92 24.93
C ALA A 24 -0.46 -13.59 24.36
N THR A 25 -1.13 -12.91 23.43
CA THR A 25 -2.31 -13.47 22.78
C THR A 25 -1.86 -14.71 22.03
N ARG A 26 -2.46 -15.85 22.34
CA ARG A 26 -2.24 -17.10 21.61
C ARG A 26 -2.51 -16.79 20.14
N ALA A 27 -1.59 -17.12 19.25
CA ALA A 27 -1.71 -16.86 17.83
C ALA A 27 -3.01 -17.50 17.29
N ALA A 28 -4.08 -16.70 17.24
CA ALA A 28 -5.33 -17.11 16.64
C ALA A 28 -5.06 -17.40 15.15
N PRO A 29 -5.72 -18.42 14.57
CA PRO A 29 -5.61 -18.66 13.13
C PRO A 29 -5.95 -17.37 12.39
N ARG A 30 -5.02 -16.88 11.56
CA ARG A 30 -5.22 -15.66 10.79
C ARG A 30 -6.37 -15.85 9.81
N PRO A 31 -7.23 -14.83 9.61
CA PRO A 31 -8.33 -14.94 8.67
C PRO A 31 -7.80 -15.15 7.24
N LEU A 32 -8.54 -15.92 6.43
CA LEU A 32 -8.20 -16.20 5.03
C LEU A 32 -8.17 -14.92 4.18
N TRP A 33 -9.06 -13.99 4.48
CA TRP A 33 -9.17 -12.68 3.86
C TRP A 33 -8.97 -11.60 4.93
N GLU A 34 -8.15 -10.63 4.61
CA GLU A 34 -7.94 -9.44 5.43
C GLU A 34 -8.03 -8.23 4.50
N LEU A 35 -9.06 -7.42 4.72
CA LEU A 35 -9.28 -6.18 4.00
C LEU A 35 -8.95 -5.04 4.94
N GLY A 36 -8.17 -4.07 4.47
CA GLY A 36 -8.04 -2.82 5.18
C GLY A 36 -7.85 -1.64 4.25
N LEU A 37 -7.89 -0.47 4.86
CA LEU A 37 -7.80 0.80 4.19
C LEU A 37 -6.69 1.61 4.86
N GLY A 38 -5.62 1.82 4.13
CA GLY A 38 -4.56 2.75 4.51
C GLY A 38 -4.81 4.14 3.94
N GLY A 39 -4.15 5.13 4.54
CA GLY A 39 -4.02 6.47 3.95
C GLY A 39 -2.59 6.67 3.45
N GLY A 40 -2.46 7.24 2.25
CA GLY A 40 -1.18 7.67 1.69
C GLY A 40 -1.31 9.04 1.04
N ALA A 41 -0.18 9.59 0.61
CA ALA A 41 -0.15 10.77 -0.22
C ALA A 41 0.89 10.62 -1.32
N LEU A 42 0.54 11.07 -2.53
CA LEU A 42 1.47 11.16 -3.65
C LEU A 42 1.93 12.61 -3.78
N ILE A 43 3.25 12.77 -3.93
CA ILE A 43 3.90 14.05 -4.19
C ILE A 43 4.73 13.88 -5.45
N PHE A 44 4.36 14.56 -6.52
CA PHE A 44 5.10 14.51 -7.78
C PHE A 44 5.04 15.85 -8.51
N HIS A 45 6.07 16.08 -9.31
CA HIS A 45 6.11 17.17 -10.29
C HIS A 45 5.33 16.74 -11.53
N ASP A 46 4.65 17.68 -12.20
CA ASP A 46 3.83 17.38 -13.38
C ASP A 46 4.64 16.77 -14.53
N TYR A 47 5.93 17.13 -14.61
CA TYR A 47 6.92 16.57 -15.53
C TYR A 47 8.33 16.84 -14.99
N ARG A 48 9.33 16.19 -15.59
CA ARG A 48 10.73 16.32 -15.15
C ARG A 48 11.21 17.76 -15.38
N GLY A 49 11.51 18.47 -14.29
CA GLY A 49 11.94 19.87 -14.32
C GLY A 49 10.82 20.91 -14.16
N ALA A 50 9.58 20.50 -13.88
CA ALA A 50 8.51 21.44 -13.55
C ALA A 50 8.74 22.07 -12.16
N ASP A 51 8.52 23.39 -12.05
CA ASP A 51 8.58 24.13 -10.78
C ASP A 51 7.34 23.90 -9.88
N THR A 52 6.30 23.28 -10.43
CA THR A 52 5.04 22.99 -9.75
C THR A 52 5.03 21.56 -9.20
N ILE A 53 4.70 21.45 -7.91
CA ILE A 53 4.54 20.17 -7.20
C ILE A 53 3.08 20.03 -6.77
N HIS A 54 2.51 18.84 -6.97
CA HIS A 54 1.16 18.55 -6.53
C HIS A 54 1.13 17.51 -5.40
N PHE A 55 0.27 17.76 -4.41
CA PHE A 55 -0.02 16.86 -3.30
C PHE A 55 -1.39 16.23 -3.49
N TYR A 56 -1.44 14.91 -3.51
CA TYR A 56 -2.68 14.14 -3.65
C TYR A 56 -2.81 13.13 -2.51
N PRO A 57 -3.70 13.35 -1.52
CA PRO A 57 -4.04 12.32 -0.57
C PRO A 57 -4.77 11.20 -1.31
N VAL A 58 -4.31 9.97 -1.14
CA VAL A 58 -4.85 8.79 -1.81
C VAL A 58 -5.21 7.72 -0.76
N PRO A 59 -6.46 7.24 -0.73
CA PRO A 59 -6.77 6.04 0.03
C PRO A 59 -6.06 4.85 -0.62
N VAL A 60 -5.39 4.04 0.19
CA VAL A 60 -4.65 2.86 -0.25
C VAL A 60 -5.38 1.63 0.29
N PRO A 61 -6.30 1.03 -0.47
CA PRO A 61 -6.90 -0.24 -0.06
C PRO A 61 -5.82 -1.33 -0.08
N TYR A 62 -5.82 -2.20 0.92
CA TYR A 62 -5.01 -3.41 0.92
C TYR A 62 -5.90 -4.63 1.14
N LEU A 63 -5.65 -5.67 0.34
CA LEU A 63 -6.34 -6.95 0.41
C LEU A 63 -5.28 -8.04 0.56
N VAL A 64 -5.29 -8.72 1.69
CA VAL A 64 -4.41 -9.86 1.97
C VAL A 64 -5.25 -11.13 1.90
N TYR A 65 -4.92 -11.99 0.95
CA TYR A 65 -5.45 -13.34 0.87
C TYR A 65 -4.38 -14.35 1.29
N ARG A 66 -4.69 -15.16 2.30
CA ARG A 66 -3.76 -16.15 2.89
C ARG A 66 -4.05 -17.58 2.42
N GLY A 67 -4.69 -17.74 1.26
CA GLY A 67 -4.86 -19.05 0.61
C GLY A 67 -3.62 -19.45 -0.20
N LYS A 68 -3.69 -20.60 -0.86
CA LYS A 68 -2.55 -21.22 -1.57
C LYS A 68 -2.15 -20.54 -2.88
N PHE A 69 -2.92 -19.55 -3.36
CA PHE A 69 -2.84 -19.06 -4.74
C PHE A 69 -2.38 -17.60 -4.92
N LEU A 70 -2.33 -16.76 -3.87
CA LEU A 70 -2.07 -15.31 -4.02
C LEU A 70 -0.77 -14.89 -3.31
N ARG A 71 0.19 -14.31 -4.05
CA ARG A 71 1.37 -13.59 -3.53
C ARG A 71 1.40 -12.18 -4.11
N SER A 72 1.63 -11.17 -3.25
CA SER A 72 1.79 -9.76 -3.64
C SER A 72 3.24 -9.48 -4.03
N ASP A 73 3.46 -8.65 -5.05
CA ASP A 73 4.78 -8.19 -5.52
C ASP A 73 4.86 -6.65 -5.54
N HIS A 74 6.04 -6.08 -5.80
CA HIS A 74 6.41 -4.67 -5.57
C HIS A 74 6.03 -3.70 -6.71
N ASN A 75 5.62 -4.17 -7.89
CA ASN A 75 5.43 -3.33 -9.09
C ASN A 75 3.96 -2.93 -9.38
N GLY A 76 3.04 -3.18 -8.45
CA GLY A 76 1.61 -2.84 -8.58
C GLY A 76 0.69 -3.87 -7.92
N LEU A 77 -0.60 -3.56 -7.78
CA LEU A 77 -1.59 -4.50 -7.27
C LEU A 77 -1.93 -5.53 -8.36
N ARG A 78 -1.16 -6.63 -8.39
CA ARG A 78 -1.41 -7.78 -9.27
C ARG A 78 -1.78 -9.00 -8.42
N GLY A 79 -3.00 -9.52 -8.58
CA GLY A 79 -3.43 -10.76 -7.94
C GLY A 79 -3.20 -11.95 -8.84
N ARG A 80 -2.26 -12.86 -8.51
CA ARG A 80 -2.13 -14.16 -9.21
C ARG A 80 -3.33 -15.04 -8.88
N LEU A 81 -4.26 -15.19 -9.83
CA LEU A 81 -5.45 -16.03 -9.71
C LEU A 81 -5.12 -17.52 -9.93
N PHE A 82 -4.15 -17.82 -10.80
CA PHE A 82 -3.72 -19.17 -11.14
C PHE A 82 -2.22 -19.16 -11.49
N ASP A 83 -1.45 -20.11 -10.94
CA ASP A 83 0.00 -20.21 -11.15
C ASP A 83 0.34 -21.67 -11.54
N ALA A 84 0.55 -21.90 -12.83
CA ALA A 84 1.13 -23.12 -13.38
C ALA A 84 2.46 -22.79 -14.04
N GLU A 85 3.37 -23.77 -14.15
CA GLU A 85 4.74 -23.58 -14.69
C GLU A 85 4.84 -22.81 -16.01
N ARG A 86 3.77 -22.83 -16.83
CA ARG A 86 3.70 -22.16 -18.13
C ARG A 86 2.61 -21.10 -18.26
N ILE A 87 1.65 -21.03 -17.34
CA ILE A 87 0.47 -20.17 -17.48
C ILE A 87 0.18 -19.49 -16.15
N GLN A 88 0.15 -18.17 -16.16
CA GLN A 88 -0.19 -17.36 -15.00
C GLN A 88 -1.40 -16.48 -15.35
N LEU A 89 -2.49 -16.64 -14.61
CA LEU A 89 -3.64 -15.74 -14.70
C LEU A 89 -3.56 -14.72 -13.58
N ASN A 90 -3.59 -13.45 -13.93
CA ASN A 90 -3.40 -12.31 -13.05
C ASN A 90 -4.63 -11.40 -13.10
N LEU A 91 -4.92 -10.69 -12.02
CA LEU A 91 -5.85 -9.56 -12.00
C LEU A 91 -5.02 -8.30 -11.81
N SER A 92 -5.05 -7.37 -12.76
CA SER A 92 -4.34 -6.10 -12.71
C SER A 92 -5.28 -4.94 -12.48
N VAL A 93 -4.84 -3.99 -11.66
CA VAL A 93 -5.51 -2.70 -11.46
C VAL A 93 -4.52 -1.58 -11.80
N ASN A 94 -4.95 -0.60 -12.59
CA ASN A 94 -4.18 0.58 -12.96
C ASN A 94 -5.01 1.85 -12.71
N GLY A 95 -4.34 2.97 -12.48
CA GLY A 95 -4.96 4.27 -12.26
C GLY A 95 -4.08 5.39 -12.77
N THR A 96 -4.67 6.37 -13.44
CA THR A 96 -3.98 7.58 -13.90
C THR A 96 -4.26 8.75 -12.96
N THR A 97 -3.24 9.57 -12.70
CA THR A 97 -3.40 10.79 -11.92
C THR A 97 -4.09 11.88 -12.76
N PRO A 98 -4.93 12.73 -12.15
CA PRO A 98 -5.55 13.84 -12.86
C PRO A 98 -4.48 14.87 -13.23
N VAL A 99 -4.55 15.40 -14.46
CA VAL A 99 -3.65 16.46 -14.94
C VAL A 99 -4.48 17.71 -15.18
N ARG A 100 -4.13 18.79 -14.46
CA ARG A 100 -4.77 20.11 -14.59
C ARG A 100 -4.09 20.93 -15.69
N ASN A 101 -4.81 21.90 -16.21
CA ASN A 101 -4.28 22.87 -17.17
C ASN A 101 -3.11 23.70 -16.57
N ASP A 102 -2.01 23.80 -17.32
CA ASP A 102 -0.81 24.58 -16.98
C ASP A 102 -0.42 25.52 -18.15
N SER A 103 0.66 26.29 -18.01
CA SER A 103 1.16 27.17 -19.09
C SER A 103 1.51 26.42 -20.38
N SER A 104 1.87 25.13 -20.27
CA SER A 104 2.20 24.24 -21.40
C SER A 104 0.96 23.67 -22.09
N ARG A 105 -0.21 23.72 -21.46
CA ARG A 105 -1.49 23.15 -21.92
C ARG A 105 -2.58 24.20 -22.14
N HIS A 106 -2.17 25.44 -22.40
CA HIS A 106 -3.10 26.57 -22.50
C HIS A 106 -4.21 26.31 -23.53
N GLY A 107 -5.47 26.31 -23.07
CA GLY A 107 -6.65 26.06 -23.90
C GLY A 107 -7.10 24.59 -23.99
N MET A 108 -6.39 23.66 -23.35
CA MET A 108 -6.79 22.26 -23.29
C MET A 108 -7.70 21.97 -22.07
N PRO A 109 -8.70 21.08 -22.21
CA PRO A 109 -9.49 20.59 -21.09
C PRO A 109 -8.66 19.79 -20.07
N ASP A 110 -9.09 19.82 -18.80
CA ASP A 110 -8.51 19.02 -17.72
C ASP A 110 -8.68 17.52 -17.99
N LEU A 111 -7.64 16.74 -17.72
CA LEU A 111 -7.67 15.28 -17.81
C LEU A 111 -8.19 14.70 -16.50
N ARG A 112 -9.28 13.96 -16.60
CA ARG A 112 -9.84 13.21 -15.47
C ARG A 112 -8.97 11.98 -15.17
N SER A 113 -8.90 11.62 -13.89
CA SER A 113 -8.34 10.34 -13.46
C SER A 113 -9.15 9.19 -14.07
N THR A 114 -8.45 8.16 -14.52
CA THR A 114 -9.02 6.93 -15.08
C THR A 114 -8.57 5.75 -14.24
N VAL A 115 -9.43 4.77 -14.03
CA VAL A 115 -9.13 3.51 -13.35
C VAL A 115 -9.44 2.36 -14.28
N GLU A 116 -8.52 1.42 -14.38
CA GLU A 116 -8.63 0.23 -15.22
C GLU A 116 -8.48 -1.01 -14.34
N VAL A 117 -9.34 -2.01 -14.54
CA VAL A 117 -9.27 -3.31 -13.89
C VAL A 117 -9.54 -4.40 -14.91
N GLY A 118 -8.68 -5.42 -14.95
CA GLY A 118 -8.84 -6.50 -15.92
C GLY A 118 -7.97 -7.71 -15.64
N PRO A 119 -8.35 -8.87 -16.18
CA PRO A 119 -7.51 -10.05 -16.15
C PRO A 119 -6.32 -9.91 -17.12
N ALA A 120 -5.17 -10.44 -16.74
CA ALA A 120 -3.98 -10.56 -17.56
C ALA A 120 -3.54 -12.03 -17.59
N LEU A 121 -3.29 -12.57 -18.78
CA LEU A 121 -2.80 -13.93 -18.96
C LEU A 121 -1.35 -13.88 -19.43
N ASP A 122 -0.44 -14.39 -18.61
CA ASP A 122 0.98 -14.49 -18.94
C ASP A 122 1.32 -15.94 -19.29
N VAL A 123 1.80 -16.16 -20.53
CA VAL A 123 2.17 -17.49 -21.04
C VAL A 123 3.68 -17.56 -21.20
N HIS A 124 4.32 -18.45 -20.43
CA HIS A 124 5.75 -18.71 -20.52
C HIS A 124 5.98 -19.80 -21.58
N LEU A 125 6.55 -19.40 -22.72
CA LEU A 125 6.82 -20.32 -23.84
C LEU A 125 8.02 -21.23 -23.57
N TRP A 126 9.01 -20.73 -22.82
CA TRP A 126 10.23 -21.44 -22.48
C TRP A 126 10.80 -20.93 -21.17
N LYS A 127 11.41 -21.83 -20.39
CA LYS A 127 12.10 -21.54 -19.13
C LYS A 127 13.37 -22.37 -19.11
N SER A 128 14.53 -21.74 -19.00
CA SER A 128 15.79 -22.45 -18.73
C SER A 128 15.89 -22.82 -17.26
N ASP A 129 16.49 -23.98 -16.98
CA ASP A 129 17.01 -24.27 -15.65
C ASP A 129 18.22 -23.36 -15.40
N ASP A 130 18.02 -22.32 -14.59
CA ASP A 130 19.14 -21.53 -14.07
C ASP A 130 19.75 -22.33 -12.91
N ARG A 131 20.81 -23.08 -13.22
CA ARG A 131 21.61 -23.83 -12.26
C ARG A 131 22.94 -23.10 -12.11
N LEU A 132 23.01 -22.20 -11.13
CA LEU A 132 24.25 -21.62 -10.62
C LEU A 132 24.45 -22.06 -9.16
#